data_AF-A0A8J8FUV7-F1
#
_entry.id   AF-A0A8J8FUV7-F1
#
_cell.length_a   1.000
_cell.length_b   1.000
_cell.length_c   1.000
_cell.angle_alpha   90.00
_cell.angle_beta   90.00
_cell.angle_gamma   90.00
#
_symmetry.space_group_name_H-M   'P 1'
#
loop_
_entity.id
_entity.type
_entity.pdbx_description
1 polymer ?
#
loop_
_entity_poly.entity_id
_entity_poly.type
_entity_poly.pdbx_seq_one_letter_code
_entity_poly.pdbx_strand_id
1 'polypeptide(L)'
;MSQSKNRRTLIERAKAIFQKIEYEYEPFPKSRLQDIGFNPSTAEKWLELITYIQKMPRIRLIKTKNTTIIERTERGFHVMSRETFMDPNKSYEERFYALQDYLNALINLEKLTE
;
A
#
# COMPACT_ATOMS: atom_id res chain seq x y z
N MET A 1 39.62 3.87 -7.55
CA MET A 1 38.42 4.35 -8.27
C MET A 1 37.23 4.20 -7.34
N SER A 2 36.74 5.29 -6.74
CA SER A 2 35.58 5.25 -5.84
C SER A 2 34.34 4.93 -6.65
N GLN A 3 33.79 3.72 -6.52
CA GLN A 3 32.44 3.43 -7.00
C GLN A 3 31.51 4.44 -6.34
N SER A 4 30.98 5.39 -7.11
CA SER A 4 29.85 6.18 -6.64
C SER A 4 28.72 5.19 -6.39
N LYS A 5 28.49 4.82 -5.13
CA LYS A 5 27.31 4.07 -4.71
C LYS A 5 26.11 4.87 -5.22
N ASN A 6 25.54 4.45 -6.34
CA ASN A 6 24.35 5.08 -6.91
C ASN A 6 23.31 5.12 -5.81
N ARG A 7 22.91 6.32 -5.41
CA ARG A 7 21.89 6.50 -4.38
C ARG A 7 20.61 5.88 -4.91
N ARG A 8 20.06 4.91 -4.18
CA ARG A 8 18.78 4.30 -4.55
C ARG A 8 17.70 5.36 -4.71
N THR A 9 16.94 5.25 -5.79
CA THR A 9 15.70 5.99 -6.06
C THR A 9 14.64 5.66 -5.00
N LEU A 10 13.58 6.47 -4.93
CA LEU A 10 12.46 6.23 -4.01
C LEU A 10 11.78 4.88 -4.27
N ILE A 11 11.62 4.49 -5.53
CA ILE A 11 10.99 3.20 -5.89
C ILE A 11 11.88 2.03 -5.49
N GLU A 12 13.19 2.10 -5.72
CA GLU A 12 14.12 1.05 -5.30
C GLU A 12 14.17 0.88 -3.78
N ARG A 13 14.04 1.99 -3.04
CA ARG A 13 13.92 1.96 -1.58
C ARG A 13 12.64 1.26 -1.14
N ALA A 14 11.50 1.63 -1.71
CA ALA A 14 10.22 0.98 -1.42
C ALA A 14 10.27 -0.53 -1.72
N LYS A 15 10.80 -0.92 -2.90
CA LYS A 15 10.98 -2.33 -3.28
C LYS A 15 11.83 -3.10 -2.27
N ALA A 16 12.96 -2.54 -1.85
CA ALA A 16 13.83 -3.19 -0.87
C ALA A 16 13.12 -3.42 0.48
N ILE A 17 12.29 -2.47 0.93
CA ILE A 17 11.50 -2.62 2.15
C ILE A 17 10.49 -3.76 2.01
N PHE A 18 9.70 -3.77 0.93
CA PHE A 18 8.69 -4.83 0.72
C PHE A 18 9.32 -6.21 0.52
N GLN A 19 10.44 -6.32 -0.19
CA GLN A 19 11.20 -7.56 -0.30
C GLN A 19 11.69 -8.08 1.06
N LYS A 20 12.14 -7.17 1.93
CA LYS A 20 12.52 -7.54 3.31
C LYS A 20 11.31 -8.00 4.11
N ILE A 21 10.15 -7.34 3.98
CA ILE A 21 8.91 -7.76 4.64
C ILE A 21 8.45 -9.14 4.15
N GLU A 22 8.49 -9.41 2.85
CA GLU A 22 8.12 -10.72 2.26
C GLU A 22 9.05 -11.86 2.70
N TYR A 23 10.33 -11.56 2.91
CA TYR A 23 11.32 -12.55 3.37
C TYR A 23 11.17 -12.92 4.85
N GLU A 24 10.65 -12.00 5.67
CA GLU A 24 10.54 -12.18 7.12
C GLU A 24 9.21 -12.86 7.45
N TYR A 25 9.26 -14.12 7.89
CA TYR A 25 8.07 -14.95 8.16
C TYR A 25 7.28 -14.51 9.40
N GLU A 26 7.95 -13.83 10.34
CA GLU A 26 7.37 -13.39 11.62
C GLU A 26 7.51 -11.87 11.79
N PRO A 27 6.69 -11.23 12.64
CA PRO A 27 6.87 -9.84 13.01
C PRO A 27 8.31 -9.57 13.49
N PHE A 28 8.94 -8.54 12.95
CA PHE A 28 10.34 -8.24 13.21
C PHE A 28 10.55 -6.77 13.58
N PRO A 29 11.59 -6.45 14.37
CA PRO A 29 11.86 -5.08 14.76
C PRO A 29 12.34 -4.26 13.56
N LYS A 30 11.92 -2.99 13.46
CA LYS A 30 12.31 -2.06 12.39
C LYS A 30 13.84 -1.91 12.23
N SER A 31 14.62 -2.23 13.26
CA SER A 31 16.08 -2.26 13.20
C SER A 31 16.61 -3.22 12.14
N ARG A 32 15.89 -4.31 11.78
CA ARG A 32 16.28 -5.20 10.67
C ARG A 32 16.28 -4.53 9.30
N LEU A 33 15.67 -3.35 9.15
CA LEU A 33 15.77 -2.57 7.91
C LEU A 33 17.17 -1.96 7.73
N GLN A 34 18.04 -2.01 8.74
CA GLN A 34 19.46 -1.67 8.60
C GLN A 34 20.19 -2.62 7.64
N ASP A 35 19.78 -3.89 7.57
CA ASP A 35 20.35 -4.90 6.65
C ASP A 35 20.22 -4.47 5.19
N ILE A 36 19.12 -3.78 4.88
CA ILE A 36 18.85 -3.22 3.56
C ILE A 36 19.27 -1.75 3.45
N GLY A 37 20.04 -1.22 4.41
CA GLY A 37 20.69 0.09 4.33
C GLY A 37 19.85 1.28 4.81
N PHE A 38 18.81 1.06 5.61
CA PHE A 38 18.03 2.14 6.23
C PHE A 38 18.48 2.37 7.67
N ASN A 39 18.84 3.61 8.01
CA ASN A 39 19.03 3.98 9.41
C ASN A 39 17.66 4.03 10.15
N PRO A 40 17.62 3.94 11.48
CA PRO A 40 16.36 3.88 12.25
C PRO A 40 15.38 5.01 11.97
N SER A 41 15.85 6.27 11.89
CA SER A 41 14.99 7.42 11.63
C SER A 41 14.39 7.39 10.22
N THR A 42 15.16 6.95 9.23
CA THR A 42 14.68 6.83 7.85
C THR A 42 13.72 5.67 7.72
N ALA A 43 14.02 4.53 8.35
CA ALA A 43 13.12 3.38 8.41
C ALA A 43 11.76 3.78 8.98
N GLU A 44 11.72 4.53 10.09
CA GLU A 44 10.47 5.00 10.69
C GLU A 44 9.62 5.81 9.72
N LYS A 45 10.20 6.84 9.09
CA LYS A 45 9.49 7.69 8.13
C LYS A 45 8.92 6.91 6.96
N TRP A 46 9.65 5.90 6.48
CA TRP A 46 9.16 5.03 5.41
C TRP A 46 8.01 4.14 5.87
N LEU A 47 8.10 3.57 7.06
CA LEU A 47 7.04 2.74 7.63
C LEU A 47 5.77 3.57 7.88
N GLU A 48 5.90 4.76 8.46
CA GLU A 48 4.78 5.71 8.63
C GLU A 48 4.13 6.08 7.29
N LEU A 49 4.93 6.38 6.27
CA LEU A 49 4.45 6.68 4.92
C LEU A 49 3.72 5.48 4.30
N ILE A 50 4.27 4.28 4.43
CA ILE A 50 3.63 3.06 3.92
C ILE A 50 2.30 2.82 4.63
N THR A 51 2.26 2.92 5.97
CA THR A 51 1.03 2.77 6.74
C THR A 51 0.00 3.83 6.37
N TYR A 52 0.41 5.07 6.13
CA TYR A 52 -0.47 6.12 5.63
C TYR A 52 -1.06 5.75 4.26
N ILE A 53 -0.20 5.36 3.30
CA ILE A 53 -0.62 4.96 1.94
C ILE A 53 -1.60 3.77 1.97
N GLN A 54 -1.37 2.77 2.84
CA GLN A 54 -2.24 1.58 2.94
C GLN A 54 -3.69 1.92 3.31
N LYS A 55 -3.90 3.02 4.05
CA LYS A 55 -5.23 3.52 4.45
C LYS A 55 -5.88 4.41 3.38
N MET A 56 -5.11 4.91 2.42
CA MET A 56 -5.65 5.77 1.37
C MET A 56 -6.46 4.98 0.34
N PRO A 57 -7.40 5.63 -0.39
CA PRO A 57 -8.07 5.03 -1.52
C PRO A 57 -7.07 4.62 -2.60
N ARG A 58 -7.35 3.51 -3.29
CA ARG A 58 -6.57 3.08 -4.44
C ARG A 58 -6.66 4.11 -5.58
N ILE A 59 -5.54 4.25 -6.28
CA ILE A 59 -5.41 5.12 -7.45
C ILE A 59 -4.86 4.36 -8.65
N ARG A 60 -5.27 4.80 -9.84
CA ARG A 60 -4.72 4.41 -11.13
C ARG A 60 -4.08 5.63 -11.78
N LEU A 61 -2.87 5.45 -12.31
CA LEU A 61 -2.18 6.49 -13.07
C LEU A 61 -2.40 6.24 -14.56
N ILE A 62 -3.08 7.15 -15.24
CA ILE A 62 -3.35 7.07 -16.68
C ILE A 62 -2.38 8.02 -17.39
N LYS A 63 -1.37 7.45 -18.04
CA LYS A 63 -0.38 8.22 -18.80
C LYS A 63 -0.94 8.56 -20.18
N THR A 64 -0.97 9.84 -20.50
CA THR A 64 -1.27 10.35 -21.85
C THR A 64 0.00 10.94 -22.46
N LYS A 65 -0.04 11.35 -23.72
CA LYS A 65 1.11 11.96 -24.41
C LYS A 65 1.63 13.22 -23.69
N ASN A 66 0.73 14.01 -23.10
CA ASN A 66 1.05 15.35 -22.58
C ASN A 66 0.92 15.45 -21.06
N THR A 67 0.27 14.49 -20.39
CA THR A 67 0.00 14.56 -18.95
C THR A 67 -0.20 13.18 -18.32
N THR A 68 -0.12 13.11 -17.00
CA THR A 68 -0.54 11.95 -16.21
C THR A 68 -1.80 12.31 -15.43
N ILE A 69 -2.88 11.57 -15.67
CA ILE A 69 -4.14 11.71 -14.94
C ILE A 69 -4.10 10.76 -13.73
N ILE A 70 -4.48 11.27 -12.57
CA ILE A 70 -4.67 10.48 -11.35
C ILE A 70 -6.16 10.18 -11.24
N GLU A 71 -6.51 8.91 -11.31
CA GLU A 71 -7.88 8.46 -11.13
C GLU A 71 -7.99 7.71 -9.80
N ARG A 72 -9.01 8.06 -9.01
CA ARG A 72 -9.36 7.33 -7.79
C ARG A 72 -10.26 6.15 -8.16
N THR A 73 -9.80 4.93 -7.89
CA THR A 73 -10.56 3.70 -8.24
C THR A 73 -11.51 3.25 -7.13
N GLU A 74 -11.49 3.93 -5.99
CA GLU A 74 -12.35 3.65 -4.84
C GLU A 74 -13.17 4.89 -4.45
N ARG A 75 -14.40 4.70 -3.96
CA ARG A 75 -15.21 5.76 -3.33
C ARG A 75 -15.13 5.64 -1.81
N GLY A 76 -15.63 6.63 -1.06
CA GLY A 76 -15.57 6.65 0.40
C GLY A 76 -16.12 5.38 1.06
N PHE A 77 -17.27 4.90 0.59
CA PHE A 77 -17.84 3.63 1.04
C PHE A 77 -16.92 2.43 0.80
N HIS A 78 -16.20 2.38 -0.33
CA HIS A 78 -15.27 1.27 -0.63
C HIS A 78 -14.11 1.23 0.36
N VAL A 79 -13.59 2.40 0.72
CA VAL A 79 -12.52 2.52 1.71
C VAL A 79 -13.00 2.01 3.06
N MET A 80 -14.19 2.44 3.51
CA MET A 80 -14.76 2.01 4.79
C MET A 80 -15.00 0.49 4.85
N SER A 81 -15.57 -0.10 3.80
CA SER A 81 -15.81 -1.54 3.73
C SER A 81 -14.50 -2.32 3.72
N ARG A 82 -13.49 -1.87 2.98
CA ARG A 82 -12.15 -2.47 2.98
C ARG A 82 -11.48 -2.38 4.35
N GLU A 83 -11.54 -1.22 5.00
CA GLU A 83 -10.98 -1.03 6.34
C GLU A 83 -11.64 -1.96 7.37
N THR A 84 -12.97 -2.07 7.32
CA THR A 84 -13.73 -2.98 8.21
C THR A 84 -13.35 -4.43 7.98
N PHE A 85 -13.26 -4.85 6.71
CA PHE A 85 -12.84 -6.22 6.35
C PHE A 85 -11.41 -6.54 6.81
N MET A 86 -10.48 -5.59 6.69
CA MET A 86 -9.07 -5.77 7.03
C MET A 86 -8.78 -5.63 8.53
N ASP A 87 -9.71 -5.12 9.33
CA ASP A 87 -9.52 -4.93 10.76
C ASP A 87 -9.55 -6.28 11.51
N PRO A 88 -8.42 -6.72 12.11
CA PRO A 88 -8.37 -7.99 12.84
C PRO A 88 -9.17 -7.97 14.16
N ASN A 89 -9.58 -6.81 14.65
CA ASN A 89 -10.37 -6.67 15.87
C ASN A 89 -11.89 -6.81 15.61
N LYS A 90 -12.31 -6.87 14.34
CA LYS A 90 -13.69 -7.07 13.93
C LYS A 90 -14.06 -8.55 13.92
N SER A 91 -15.32 -8.83 14.22
CA SER A 91 -15.85 -10.20 14.18
C SER A 91 -15.80 -10.77 12.77
N TYR A 92 -15.81 -12.09 12.65
CA TYR A 92 -15.87 -12.77 11.36
C TYR A 92 -17.06 -12.27 10.52
N GLU A 93 -18.25 -12.17 11.12
CA GLU A 93 -19.46 -11.73 10.43
C GLU A 93 -19.33 -10.30 9.89
N GLU A 94 -18.89 -9.35 10.74
CA GLU A 94 -18.67 -7.96 10.30
C GLU A 94 -17.69 -7.88 9.12
N ARG A 95 -16.59 -8.64 9.20
CA ARG A 95 -15.57 -8.65 8.14
C ARG A 95 -16.09 -9.30 6.86
N PHE A 96 -16.87 -10.36 6.98
CA PHE A 96 -17.47 -11.06 5.84
C PHE A 96 -18.47 -10.16 5.09
N TYR A 97 -19.40 -9.53 5.81
CA TYR A 97 -20.37 -8.62 5.19
C TYR A 97 -19.68 -7.39 4.57
N ALA A 98 -18.68 -6.82 5.25
CA ALA A 98 -17.91 -5.72 4.69
C ALA A 98 -17.16 -6.11 3.40
N LEU A 99 -16.65 -7.34 3.31
CA LEU A 99 -16.05 -7.86 2.07
C LEU A 99 -17.08 -7.99 0.96
N GLN A 100 -18.26 -8.54 1.25
CA GLN A 100 -19.35 -8.65 0.27
C GLN A 100 -19.78 -7.28 -0.25
N ASP A 101 -19.95 -6.31 0.65
CA ASP A 101 -20.27 -4.92 0.30
C ASP A 101 -19.21 -4.29 -0.59
N TYR A 102 -17.94 -4.47 -0.24
CA TYR A 102 -16.81 -3.98 -1.03
C TYR A 102 -16.80 -4.59 -2.44
N LEU A 103 -16.98 -5.90 -2.57
CA LEU A 103 -17.03 -6.61 -3.86
C LEU A 103 -18.22 -6.14 -4.71
N ASN A 104 -19.42 -6.08 -4.12
CA ASN A 104 -20.62 -5.62 -4.81
C ASN A 104 -20.43 -4.19 -5.35
N ALA A 105 -19.82 -3.31 -4.56
CA ALA A 105 -19.62 -1.93 -4.94
C ALA A 105 -18.57 -1.77 -6.06
N LEU A 106 -17.51 -2.60 -6.06
CA LEU A 106 -16.56 -2.67 -7.17
C LEU A 106 -17.20 -3.16 -8.47
N ILE A 107 -17.96 -4.26 -8.43
CA ILE A 107 -18.66 -4.82 -9.59
C ILE A 107 -19.65 -3.79 -10.18
N ASN A 108 -20.38 -3.08 -9.32
CA ASN A 108 -21.32 -2.06 -9.78
C ASN A 108 -20.61 -0.87 -10.44
N LEU A 109 -19.41 -0.49 -9.99
CA LEU A 109 -18.63 0.53 -10.69
C LEU A 109 -18.23 0.06 -12.09
N GLU A 110 -17.76 -1.18 -12.22
CA GLU A 110 -17.33 -1.74 -13.51
C GLU A 110 -18.48 -1.77 -14.52
N LYS A 111 -19.67 -2.22 -14.10
CA LYS A 111 -20.90 -2.24 -14.92
C LYS A 111 -21.38 -0.87 -15.38
N LEU A 112 -21.04 0.21 -14.66
CA LEU A 112 -21.39 1.58 -15.04
C LEU A 112 -20.38 2.19 -16.03
N THR A 113 -19.23 1.53 -16.21
CA THR A 113 -18.16 1.97 -17.12
C THR A 113 -18.07 1.16 -18.42
N GLU A 114 -18.82 0.04 -18.52
CA GLU A 114 -19.13 -0.68 -19.77
C GLU A 114 -20.35 -0.04 -20.46
#